data_AF-A0A512C468-F1
#
_entry.id   AF-A0A512C468-F1
#
_cell.length_a   1.000
_cell.length_b   1.000
_cell.length_c   1.000
_cell.angle_alpha   90.00
_cell.angle_beta   90.00
_cell.angle_gamma   90.00
#
_symmetry.space_group_name_H-M   'P 1'
#
loop_
_entity.id
_entity.type
_entity.pdbx_description
1 polymer ?
#
loop_
_entity_poly.entity_id
_entity_poly.type
_entity_poly.pdbx_seq_one_letter_code
_entity_poly.pdbx_strand_id
1 'polypeptide(L)'
;MKCVNTMHGEWILWDLSPDRLSARTFNQTNSQIEPKQLIQGYRMSKNQLTRRMSQLSPAMRAAVIRAAEVVGDETDILTRKRALAIVRSVPKAERGGLTQAAAVDLLLQTGKEIASIRLQRRRLRKLDASKDFKTRTAEAQEAGERRRLACRLAAPLEQRLKQAREEAVKNAAKRVMNWGAPAGTEWRIRLSATDDVDYKLTTWRDYTVYHGRYQGWAAKGDKHAITVRPDWKTRVTQAGCKGGLLKARMLLNVEPVSACTQGTWALYRAVYAERGRGYQVHIKRGIFIRFGRYDSTDCSTKLREGEDFTKAYKMLDRFVRGKVKKVATPGPSNLAQEDFMPEEDWEALSEFS
;
A
#
# COMPACT_ATOMS: atom_id res chain seq x y z
N MET A 1 -3.82 9.90 -10.68
CA MET A 1 -2.88 10.56 -9.75
C MET A 1 -2.66 11.98 -10.24
N LYS A 2 -3.22 12.97 -9.55
CA LYS A 2 -2.78 14.35 -9.70
C LYS A 2 -2.12 14.73 -8.38
N CYS A 3 -0.83 15.00 -8.43
CA CYS A 3 -0.09 15.60 -7.33
C CYS A 3 -0.15 17.10 -7.55
N VAL A 4 -0.69 17.85 -6.59
CA VAL A 4 -0.54 19.30 -6.53
C VAL A 4 0.33 19.58 -5.32
N ASN A 5 1.43 20.30 -5.57
CA ASN A 5 2.44 20.62 -4.58
C ASN A 5 2.01 21.90 -3.84
N THR A 6 1.84 21.84 -2.52
CA THR A 6 1.68 23.04 -1.68
C THR A 6 2.96 23.29 -0.89
N MET A 7 3.36 24.56 -0.80
CA MET A 7 4.70 25.04 -0.41
C MET A 7 5.17 24.74 1.04
N HIS A 8 4.45 23.95 1.82
CA HIS A 8 4.88 23.53 3.17
C HIS A 8 4.78 22.01 3.24
N GLY A 9 5.94 21.36 3.19
CA GLY A 9 6.14 19.92 2.96
C GLY A 9 5.56 18.96 4.01
N GLU A 10 4.24 18.93 4.16
CA GLU A 10 3.52 17.87 4.84
C GLU A 10 2.76 17.01 3.83
N TRP A 11 3.04 15.71 3.82
CA TRP A 11 2.35 14.73 2.99
C TRP A 11 1.05 14.30 3.68
N ILE A 12 -0.08 14.85 3.26
CA ILE A 12 -1.40 14.35 3.70
C ILE A 12 -1.91 13.35 2.68
N LEU A 13 -2.01 12.08 3.08
CA LEU A 13 -2.60 11.00 2.30
C LEU A 13 -4.13 11.11 2.36
N TRP A 14 -4.77 11.58 1.28
CA TRP A 14 -6.23 11.53 1.15
C TRP A 14 -6.63 10.22 0.46
N ASP A 15 -7.23 9.31 1.24
CA ASP A 15 -7.87 8.10 0.72
C ASP A 15 -9.35 8.41 0.45
N LEU A 16 -9.69 8.57 -0.82
CA LEU A 16 -11.07 8.73 -1.29
C LEU A 16 -11.58 7.34 -1.73
N SER A 17 -12.18 6.61 -0.80
CA SER A 17 -13.02 5.46 -1.10
C SER A 17 -14.44 5.72 -0.61
N PRO A 18 -15.46 5.81 -1.49
CA PRO A 18 -16.83 6.08 -1.11
C PRO A 18 -17.58 4.78 -0.88
N ASP A 19 -17.17 3.98 0.10
CA ASP A 19 -17.90 2.77 0.52
C ASP A 19 -17.56 2.43 1.97
N ARG A 20 -18.18 3.15 2.92
CA ARG A 20 -18.35 2.76 4.34
C ARG A 20 -19.27 3.73 5.10
N LEU A 21 -20.44 4.02 4.53
CA LEU A 21 -21.55 4.59 5.30
C LEU A 21 -22.37 3.43 5.87
N SER A 22 -22.06 3.04 7.11
CA SER A 22 -22.99 2.46 8.12
C SER A 22 -22.22 1.68 9.19
N ALA A 23 -21.37 2.37 9.95
CA ALA A 23 -20.93 1.84 11.23
C ALA A 23 -20.73 2.97 12.24
N ARG A 24 -21.80 3.22 12.99
CA ARG A 24 -21.77 3.75 14.35
C ARG A 24 -21.23 5.18 14.51
N THR A 25 -22.15 6.12 14.50
CA THR A 25 -22.17 7.25 15.43
C THR A 25 -22.15 6.72 16.88
N PHE A 26 -20.98 6.31 17.36
CA PHE A 26 -20.74 6.03 18.78
C PHE A 26 -19.92 7.18 19.35
N ASN A 27 -20.61 8.23 19.79
CA ASN A 27 -20.18 9.29 20.71
C ASN A 27 -18.73 9.80 20.56
N GLN A 28 -18.54 10.74 19.65
CA GLN A 28 -17.31 11.54 19.47
C GLN A 28 -17.05 12.58 20.57
N THR A 29 -17.87 12.67 21.63
CA THR A 29 -17.70 13.67 22.70
C THR A 29 -16.85 13.20 23.89
N ASN A 30 -16.29 11.99 23.86
CA ASN A 30 -15.47 11.44 24.96
C ASN A 30 -14.06 10.97 24.53
N SER A 31 -13.62 11.28 23.31
CA SER A 31 -12.37 10.74 22.72
C SER A 31 -11.09 11.56 22.99
N GLN A 32 -11.11 12.58 23.85
CA GLN A 32 -9.94 13.43 24.12
C GLN A 32 -9.29 13.26 25.50
N ILE A 33 -9.72 12.28 26.31
CA ILE A 33 -9.01 12.02 27.57
C ILE A 33 -7.77 11.19 27.28
N GLU A 34 -6.60 11.84 27.32
CA GLU A 34 -5.30 11.19 27.22
C GLU A 34 -5.22 10.02 28.21
N PRO A 35 -4.75 8.82 27.80
CA PRO A 35 -4.66 7.65 28.69
C PRO A 35 -3.95 7.93 30.02
N LYS A 36 -2.98 8.85 30.02
CA LYS A 36 -2.27 9.31 31.22
C LYS A 36 -3.22 10.00 32.22
N GLN A 37 -4.11 10.87 31.74
CA GLN A 37 -5.09 11.57 32.57
C GLN A 37 -6.13 10.59 33.14
N LEU A 38 -6.54 9.60 32.36
CA LEU A 38 -7.46 8.54 32.82
C LEU A 38 -6.82 7.67 33.92
N ILE A 39 -5.54 7.31 33.79
CA ILE A 39 -4.79 6.55 34.79
C ILE A 39 -4.60 7.38 36.08
N GLN A 40 -4.27 8.66 35.95
CA GLN A 40 -4.09 9.55 37.10
C GLN A 40 -5.40 9.77 37.87
N GLY A 41 -6.51 10.05 37.16
CA GLY A 41 -7.84 10.17 37.74
C GLY A 41 -8.26 8.89 38.49
N TYR A 42 -8.06 7.72 37.86
CA TYR A 42 -8.34 6.42 38.49
C TYR A 42 -7.56 6.21 39.79
N ARG A 43 -6.26 6.55 39.80
CA ARG A 43 -5.40 6.41 41.00
C ARG A 43 -5.86 7.31 42.14
N MET A 44 -6.18 8.58 41.85
CA MET A 44 -6.64 9.51 42.89
C MET A 44 -7.99 9.09 43.47
N SER A 45 -8.97 8.76 42.63
CA SER A 45 -10.29 8.29 43.09
C SER A 45 -10.20 7.00 43.89
N LYS A 46 -9.35 6.05 43.49
CA LYS A 46 -9.13 4.80 44.23
C LYS A 46 -8.52 5.04 45.62
N ASN A 47 -7.53 5.93 45.73
CA ASN A 47 -6.89 6.22 47.02
C ASN A 47 -7.85 6.94 47.97
N GLN A 48 -8.62 7.91 47.47
CA GLN A 48 -9.65 8.60 48.26
C GLN A 48 -10.74 7.63 48.74
N LEU A 49 -11.22 6.74 47.87
CA LEU A 49 -12.20 5.71 48.24
C LEU A 49 -11.63 4.75 49.30
N THR A 50 -10.37 4.32 49.14
CA THR A 50 -9.73 3.39 50.09
C THR A 50 -9.65 4.01 51.49
N ARG A 51 -9.25 5.27 51.58
CA ARG A 51 -9.17 6.02 52.85
C ARG A 51 -10.55 6.24 53.49
N ARG A 52 -11.59 6.50 52.69
CA ARG A 52 -12.97 6.61 53.19
C ARG A 52 -13.49 5.26 53.69
N MET A 53 -13.29 4.19 52.93
CA MET A 53 -13.73 2.84 53.32
C MET A 53 -13.05 2.34 54.59
N SER A 54 -11.79 2.71 54.85
CA SER A 54 -11.10 2.35 56.09
C SER A 54 -11.69 3.02 57.34
N GLN A 55 -12.36 4.17 57.19
CA GLN A 55 -13.01 4.89 58.29
C GLN A 55 -14.40 4.36 58.63
N LEU A 56 -14.97 3.50 57.78
CA LEU A 56 -16.31 2.93 57.98
C LEU A 56 -16.25 1.62 58.78
N SER A 57 -17.32 1.34 59.52
CA SER A 57 -17.52 0.03 60.16
C SER A 57 -17.63 -1.09 59.11
N PRO A 58 -17.33 -2.36 59.46
CA PRO A 58 -17.47 -3.49 58.55
C PRO A 58 -18.86 -3.59 57.90
N ALA A 59 -19.92 -3.38 58.68
CA ALA A 59 -21.29 -3.43 58.16
C ALA A 59 -21.61 -2.27 57.21
N MET A 60 -21.12 -1.06 57.49
CA MET A 60 -21.25 0.07 56.57
C MET A 60 -20.46 -0.17 55.27
N ARG A 61 -19.27 -0.77 55.33
CA ARG A 61 -18.53 -1.17 54.12
C ARG A 61 -19.33 -2.18 53.27
N ALA A 62 -19.94 -3.18 53.90
CA ALA A 62 -20.78 -4.16 53.21
C ALA A 62 -22.04 -3.50 52.60
N ALA A 63 -22.63 -2.51 53.29
CA ALA A 63 -23.72 -1.70 52.77
C ALA A 63 -23.30 -0.86 51.55
N VAL A 64 -22.12 -0.24 51.58
CA VAL A 64 -21.55 0.52 50.44
C VAL A 64 -21.38 -0.37 49.21
N ILE A 65 -20.82 -1.58 49.39
CA ILE A 65 -20.60 -2.52 48.28
C ILE A 65 -21.93 -2.94 47.64
N ARG A 66 -22.94 -3.27 48.45
CA ARG A 66 -24.29 -3.61 47.98
C ARG A 66 -24.97 -2.43 47.29
N ALA A 67 -24.83 -1.22 47.82
CA ALA A 67 -25.36 -0.01 47.17
C ALA A 67 -24.69 0.26 45.81
N ALA A 68 -23.38 0.02 45.69
CA ALA A 68 -22.63 0.21 44.45
C ALA A 68 -23.07 -0.73 43.31
N GLU A 69 -23.72 -1.85 43.63
CA GLU A 69 -24.31 -2.76 42.62
C GLU A 69 -25.65 -2.22 42.08
N VAL A 70 -26.36 -1.43 42.89
CA VAL A 70 -27.68 -0.87 42.54
C VAL A 70 -27.56 0.45 41.78
N VAL A 71 -26.51 1.24 42.04
CA VAL A 71 -26.30 2.59 41.49
C VAL A 71 -25.99 2.61 39.96
N GLY A 72 -25.93 1.44 39.31
CA GLY A 72 -25.50 1.31 37.91
C GLY A 72 -26.54 1.65 36.83
N ASP A 73 -27.84 1.43 37.06
CA ASP A 73 -28.80 1.31 35.94
C ASP A 73 -30.20 1.94 36.16
N GLU A 74 -30.53 2.53 37.32
CA GLU A 74 -31.90 2.96 37.65
C GLU A 74 -32.09 4.46 37.93
N THR A 75 -33.32 4.95 37.74
CA THR A 75 -33.73 6.32 38.06
C THR A 75 -33.46 6.67 39.53
N ASP A 76 -33.12 7.94 39.79
CA ASP A 76 -32.59 8.42 41.09
C ASP A 76 -33.52 8.09 42.29
N ILE A 77 -34.83 7.98 42.04
CA ILE A 77 -35.85 7.68 43.06
C ILE A 77 -35.78 6.22 43.53
N LEU A 78 -35.65 5.24 42.63
CA LEU A 78 -35.61 3.82 42.98
C LEU A 78 -34.29 3.45 43.66
N THR A 79 -33.19 4.01 43.16
CA THR A 79 -31.85 3.87 43.72
C THR A 79 -31.80 4.37 45.17
N ARG A 80 -32.43 5.51 45.46
CA ARG A 80 -32.50 6.06 46.83
C ARG A 80 -33.37 5.21 47.77
N LYS A 81 -34.50 4.68 47.30
CA LYS A 81 -35.36 3.77 48.10
C LYS A 81 -34.61 2.48 48.47
N ARG A 82 -33.88 1.88 47.53
CA ARG A 82 -33.06 0.70 47.77
C ARG A 82 -31.88 0.98 48.70
N ALA A 83 -31.18 2.10 48.52
CA ALA A 83 -30.13 2.53 49.45
C ALA A 83 -30.68 2.73 50.87
N LEU A 84 -31.88 3.29 51.01
CA LEU A 84 -32.54 3.47 52.30
C LEU A 84 -32.92 2.13 52.95
N ALA A 85 -33.37 1.15 52.19
CA ALA A 85 -33.60 -0.22 52.67
C ALA A 85 -32.29 -0.87 53.16
N ILE A 86 -31.20 -0.69 52.42
CA ILE A 86 -29.87 -1.17 52.82
C ILE A 86 -29.41 -0.51 54.13
N VAL A 87 -29.54 0.82 54.29
CA VAL A 87 -29.21 1.51 55.57
C VAL A 87 -30.06 1.01 56.73
N ARG A 88 -31.36 0.77 56.50
CA ARG A 88 -32.25 0.25 57.54
C ARG A 88 -31.79 -1.11 58.07
N SER A 89 -31.18 -1.92 57.22
CA SER A 89 -30.61 -3.22 57.61
C SER A 89 -29.31 -3.11 58.43
N VAL A 90 -28.67 -1.94 58.49
CA VAL A 90 -27.45 -1.73 59.29
C VAL A 90 -27.84 -1.32 60.72
N PRO A 91 -27.35 -2.01 61.77
CA PRO A 91 -27.59 -1.66 63.17
C PRO A 91 -27.22 -0.20 63.47
N LYS A 92 -28.03 0.50 64.29
CA LYS A 92 -27.82 1.93 64.58
C LYS A 92 -26.44 2.23 65.21
N ALA A 93 -25.95 1.33 66.07
CA ALA A 93 -24.63 1.44 66.70
C ALA A 93 -23.48 1.42 65.67
N GLU A 94 -23.67 0.73 64.54
CA GLU A 94 -22.64 0.55 63.51
C GLU A 94 -22.65 1.67 62.44
N ARG A 95 -23.61 2.60 62.51
CA ARG A 95 -23.69 3.77 61.61
C ARG A 95 -22.74 4.90 62.01
N GLY A 96 -22.01 4.77 63.12
CA GLY A 96 -21.00 5.74 63.54
C GLY A 96 -21.57 7.13 63.86
N GLY A 97 -22.79 7.20 64.41
CA GLY A 97 -23.44 8.46 64.75
C GLY A 97 -24.11 9.20 63.57
N LEU A 98 -24.04 8.66 62.35
CA LEU A 98 -24.69 9.27 61.19
C LEU A 98 -26.22 9.18 61.28
N THR A 99 -26.89 10.27 60.90
CA THR A 99 -28.34 10.23 60.65
C THR A 99 -28.65 9.31 59.48
N GLN A 100 -29.87 8.78 59.43
CA GLN A 100 -30.26 7.87 58.34
C GLN A 100 -30.13 8.51 56.96
N ALA A 101 -30.49 9.80 56.83
CA ALA A 101 -30.32 10.55 55.59
C ALA A 101 -28.84 10.71 55.22
N ALA A 102 -27.99 11.10 56.17
CA ALA A 102 -26.54 11.23 55.93
C ALA A 102 -25.89 9.89 55.55
N ALA A 103 -26.33 8.78 56.15
CA ALA A 103 -25.86 7.44 55.80
C ALA A 103 -26.30 7.03 54.38
N VAL A 104 -27.52 7.37 53.96
CA VAL A 104 -28.00 7.11 52.58
C VAL A 104 -27.20 7.94 51.57
N ASP A 105 -26.98 9.22 51.82
CA ASP A 105 -26.26 10.09 50.89
C ASP A 105 -24.79 9.69 50.77
N LEU A 106 -24.16 9.30 51.88
CA LEU A 106 -22.81 8.74 51.90
C LEU A 106 -22.72 7.46 51.07
N LEU A 107 -23.68 6.54 51.21
CA LEU A 107 -23.73 5.29 50.43
C LEU A 107 -23.91 5.56 48.93
N LEU A 108 -24.77 6.50 48.56
CA LEU A 108 -24.99 6.85 47.16
C LEU A 108 -23.75 7.50 46.55
N GLN A 109 -23.09 8.39 47.28
CA GLN A 109 -21.86 9.03 46.83
C GLN A 109 -20.73 8.02 46.66
N THR A 110 -20.46 7.19 47.67
CA THR A 110 -19.41 6.15 47.57
C THR A 110 -19.76 5.07 46.56
N GLY A 111 -21.04 4.73 46.40
CA GLY A 111 -21.53 3.83 45.35
C GLY A 111 -21.26 4.36 43.95
N LYS A 112 -21.54 5.66 43.70
CA LYS A 112 -21.24 6.34 42.43
C LYS A 112 -19.72 6.36 42.15
N GLU A 113 -18.90 6.60 43.17
CA GLU A 113 -17.43 6.54 43.07
C GLU A 113 -16.92 5.13 42.74
N ILE A 114 -17.47 4.08 43.36
CA ILE A 114 -17.11 2.68 43.03
C ILE A 114 -17.51 2.33 41.59
N ALA A 115 -18.71 2.74 41.17
CA ALA A 115 -19.20 2.49 39.82
C ALA A 115 -18.32 3.19 38.77
N SER A 116 -17.92 4.44 39.01
CA SER A 116 -17.04 5.19 38.10
C SER A 116 -15.64 4.56 38.02
N ILE A 117 -15.05 4.13 39.14
CA ILE A 117 -13.78 3.39 39.20
C ILE A 117 -13.89 2.06 38.42
N ARG A 118 -14.98 1.31 38.59
CA ARG A 118 -15.23 0.06 37.83
C ARG A 118 -15.31 0.33 36.33
N LEU A 119 -16.00 1.40 35.92
CA LEU A 119 -16.11 1.80 34.51
C LEU A 119 -14.75 2.22 33.94
N GLN A 120 -13.97 3.03 34.65
CA GLN A 120 -12.62 3.42 34.25
C GLN A 120 -11.69 2.20 34.10
N ARG A 121 -11.75 1.25 35.04
CA ARG A 121 -10.98 -0.01 34.94
C ARG A 121 -11.38 -0.84 33.72
N ARG A 122 -12.68 -0.94 33.40
CA ARG A 122 -13.16 -1.60 32.17
C ARG A 122 -12.62 -0.90 30.92
N ARG A 123 -12.59 0.43 30.89
CA ARG A 123 -12.02 1.21 29.78
C ARG A 123 -10.52 0.94 29.62
N LEU A 124 -9.74 0.97 30.70
CA LEU A 124 -8.31 0.65 30.67
C LEU A 124 -8.05 -0.75 30.12
N ARG A 125 -8.77 -1.78 30.60
CA ARG A 125 -8.64 -3.15 30.07
C ARG A 125 -8.93 -3.26 28.58
N LYS A 126 -9.91 -2.51 28.05
CA LYS A 126 -10.20 -2.47 26.62
C LYS A 126 -9.07 -1.82 25.82
N LEU A 127 -8.43 -0.79 26.37
CA LEU A 127 -7.29 -0.12 25.74
C LEU A 127 -6.07 -1.04 25.72
N ASP A 128 -5.76 -1.71 26.82
CA ASP A 128 -4.63 -2.64 26.91
C ASP A 128 -4.83 -3.84 25.97
N ALA A 129 -6.01 -4.46 25.97
CA ALA A 129 -6.34 -5.55 25.04
C ALA A 129 -6.24 -5.12 23.56
N SER A 130 -6.59 -3.88 23.23
CA SER A 130 -6.47 -3.33 21.87
C SER A 130 -5.01 -3.11 21.46
N LYS A 131 -4.16 -2.63 22.39
CA LYS A 131 -2.71 -2.50 22.16
C LYS A 131 -2.06 -3.86 21.97
N ASP A 132 -2.33 -4.80 22.87
CA ASP A 132 -1.80 -6.17 22.82
C ASP A 132 -2.23 -6.89 21.55
N PHE A 133 -3.46 -6.66 21.08
CA PHE A 133 -3.92 -7.22 19.82
C PHE A 133 -3.12 -6.67 18.63
N LYS A 134 -2.95 -5.35 18.56
CA LYS A 134 -2.19 -4.71 17.48
C LYS A 134 -0.72 -5.17 17.44
N THR A 135 -0.06 -5.22 18.59
CA THR A 135 1.34 -5.67 18.68
C THR A 135 1.48 -7.13 18.28
N ARG A 136 0.63 -8.02 18.81
CA ARG A 136 0.62 -9.44 18.43
C ARG A 136 0.38 -9.65 16.94
N THR A 137 -0.52 -8.87 16.33
CA THR A 137 -0.75 -8.97 14.88
C THR A 137 0.45 -8.52 14.07
N ALA A 138 1.15 -7.47 14.49
CA ALA A 138 2.36 -7.00 13.81
C ALA A 138 3.52 -8.00 13.95
N GLU A 139 3.76 -8.51 15.16
CA GLU A 139 4.78 -9.54 15.42
C GLU A 139 4.51 -10.82 14.63
N ALA A 140 3.25 -11.26 14.55
CA ALA A 140 2.86 -12.42 13.76
C ALA A 140 3.07 -12.19 12.26
N GLN A 141 2.78 -10.97 11.76
CA GLN A 141 3.07 -10.59 10.38
C GLN A 141 4.56 -10.63 10.09
N GLU A 142 5.39 -10.01 10.93
CA GLU A 142 6.84 -10.03 10.79
C GLU A 142 7.42 -11.44 10.85
N ALA A 143 6.97 -12.27 11.80
CA ALA A 143 7.40 -13.66 11.90
C ALA A 143 7.04 -14.44 10.62
N GLY A 144 5.85 -14.20 10.07
CA GLY A 144 5.42 -14.75 8.78
C GLY A 144 6.31 -14.30 7.62
N GLU A 145 6.67 -13.02 7.56
CA GLU A 145 7.57 -12.48 6.54
C GLU A 145 8.99 -13.03 6.64
N ARG A 146 9.54 -13.12 7.85
CA ARG A 146 10.86 -13.74 8.11
C ARG A 146 10.88 -15.20 7.67
N ARG A 147 9.83 -15.97 7.97
CA ARG A 147 9.70 -17.35 7.51
C ARG A 147 9.65 -17.45 5.98
N ARG A 148 8.88 -16.58 5.32
CA ARG A 148 8.82 -16.51 3.85
C ARG A 148 10.16 -16.11 3.24
N LEU A 149 10.90 -15.21 3.88
CA LEU A 149 12.24 -14.83 3.45
C LEU A 149 13.21 -15.99 3.61
N ALA A 150 13.21 -16.67 4.76
CA ALA A 150 14.05 -17.83 5.02
C ALA A 150 13.79 -18.95 3.99
N CYS A 151 12.53 -19.28 3.70
CA CYS A 151 12.19 -20.24 2.66
C CYS A 151 12.68 -19.80 1.26
N ARG A 152 12.58 -18.51 0.94
CA ARG A 152 13.12 -17.96 -0.33
C ARG A 152 14.65 -18.04 -0.39
N LEU A 153 15.34 -17.77 0.72
CA LEU A 153 16.80 -17.81 0.79
C LEU A 153 17.36 -19.23 0.75
N ALA A 154 16.63 -20.19 1.32
CA ALA A 154 16.97 -21.61 1.33
C ALA A 154 16.88 -22.28 -0.05
N ALA A 155 16.10 -21.71 -0.97
CA ALA A 155 16.03 -22.22 -2.34
C ALA A 155 17.37 -22.03 -3.07
N PRO A 156 17.74 -22.93 -4.00
CA PRO A 156 18.94 -22.78 -4.84
C PRO A 156 19.01 -21.42 -5.53
N LEU A 157 20.21 -20.87 -5.69
CA LEU A 157 20.44 -19.54 -6.27
C LEU A 157 19.75 -19.38 -7.64
N GLU A 158 19.79 -20.41 -8.48
CA GLU A 158 19.15 -20.40 -9.80
C GLU A 158 17.63 -20.22 -9.73
N GLN A 159 16.97 -20.92 -8.80
CA GLN A 159 15.53 -20.79 -8.60
C GLN A 159 15.17 -19.39 -8.09
N ARG A 160 15.99 -18.84 -7.18
CA ARG A 160 15.81 -17.47 -6.66
C ARG A 160 15.97 -16.43 -7.76
N LEU A 161 16.98 -16.58 -8.63
CA LEU A 161 17.20 -15.70 -9.78
C LEU A 161 16.05 -15.79 -10.79
N LYS A 162 15.58 -17.01 -11.08
CA LYS A 162 14.41 -17.23 -11.93
C LYS A 162 13.16 -16.54 -11.37
N GLN A 163 12.86 -16.76 -10.09
CA GLN A 163 11.72 -16.10 -9.42
C GLN A 163 11.86 -14.58 -9.46
N ALA A 164 13.04 -14.02 -9.16
CA ALA A 164 13.26 -12.58 -9.21
C ALA A 164 13.07 -11.99 -10.62
N ARG A 165 13.47 -12.72 -11.67
CA ARG A 165 13.23 -12.34 -13.08
C ARG A 165 11.74 -12.38 -13.40
N GLU A 166 11.04 -13.45 -13.04
CA GLU A 166 9.60 -13.58 -13.24
C GLU A 166 8.83 -12.49 -12.48
N GLU A 167 9.17 -12.21 -11.23
CA GLU A 167 8.56 -11.12 -10.43
C GLU A 167 8.78 -9.75 -11.07
N ALA A 168 9.96 -9.47 -11.62
CA ALA A 168 10.23 -8.21 -12.30
C ALA A 168 9.32 -8.03 -13.54
N VAL A 169 9.16 -9.08 -14.35
CA VAL A 169 8.28 -9.10 -15.52
C VAL A 169 6.82 -8.95 -15.09
N LYS A 170 6.40 -9.67 -14.05
CA LYS A 170 5.06 -9.58 -13.45
C LYS A 170 4.73 -8.15 -13.02
N ASN A 171 5.67 -7.51 -12.34
CA ASN A 171 5.50 -6.15 -11.84
C ASN A 171 5.43 -5.12 -12.97
N ALA A 172 6.20 -5.30 -14.04
CA ALA A 172 6.08 -4.48 -15.24
C ALA A 172 4.69 -4.63 -15.89
N ALA A 173 4.22 -5.87 -16.06
CA ALA A 173 2.92 -6.15 -16.64
C ALA A 173 1.75 -5.59 -15.81
N LYS A 174 1.79 -5.74 -14.47
CA LYS A 174 0.78 -5.18 -13.55
C LYS A 174 0.63 -3.67 -13.62
N ARG A 175 1.66 -2.95 -14.06
CA ARG A 175 1.62 -1.48 -14.20
C ARG A 175 0.96 -1.03 -15.50
N VAL A 176 0.89 -1.88 -16.51
CA VAL A 176 0.42 -1.53 -17.86
C VAL A 176 -0.93 -2.17 -18.17
N MET A 177 -1.11 -3.42 -17.77
CA MET A 177 -2.23 -4.26 -18.18
C MET A 177 -3.35 -4.22 -17.14
N ASN A 178 -4.59 -4.43 -17.57
CA ASN A 178 -5.68 -4.66 -16.64
C ASN A 178 -5.50 -6.03 -15.99
N TRP A 179 -5.70 -6.10 -14.68
CA TRP A 179 -5.67 -7.33 -13.89
C TRP A 179 -6.60 -7.19 -12.69
N GLY A 180 -6.86 -8.29 -11.99
CA GLY A 180 -7.72 -8.32 -10.80
C GLY A 180 -9.16 -8.65 -11.13
N ALA A 181 -9.39 -9.61 -12.03
CA ALA A 181 -10.74 -10.08 -12.32
C ALA A 181 -11.39 -10.71 -11.07
N PRO A 182 -12.74 -10.70 -10.94
CA PRO A 182 -13.43 -11.19 -9.73
C PRO A 182 -13.12 -12.64 -9.32
N ALA A 183 -12.86 -13.53 -10.27
CA ALA A 183 -12.43 -14.91 -9.99
C ALA A 183 -10.93 -15.05 -9.72
N GLY A 184 -10.21 -13.93 -9.66
CA GLY A 184 -8.77 -13.88 -9.49
C GLY A 184 -7.99 -13.82 -10.81
N THR A 185 -6.69 -13.54 -10.66
CA THR A 185 -5.74 -13.40 -11.77
C THR A 185 -4.60 -14.41 -11.64
N GLU A 186 -4.39 -15.20 -12.69
CA GLU A 186 -3.25 -16.11 -12.81
C GLU A 186 -2.15 -15.49 -13.68
N TRP A 187 -0.89 -15.61 -13.23
CA TRP A 187 0.28 -15.14 -13.98
C TRP A 187 1.19 -16.33 -14.28
N ARG A 188 1.45 -16.57 -15.57
CA ARG A 188 2.41 -17.57 -16.05
C ARG A 188 3.49 -16.88 -16.86
N ILE A 189 4.70 -16.87 -16.31
CA ILE A 189 5.84 -16.22 -16.94
C ILE A 189 6.81 -17.30 -17.38
N ARG A 190 7.20 -17.25 -18.66
CA ARG A 190 8.15 -18.18 -19.26
C ARG A 190 9.40 -17.40 -19.66
N LEU A 191 10.54 -17.88 -19.20
CA LEU A 191 11.84 -17.37 -19.66
C LEU A 191 12.29 -18.28 -20.81
N SER A 192 12.21 -17.80 -22.05
CA SER A 192 12.62 -18.55 -23.24
C SER A 192 14.04 -18.18 -23.65
N ALA A 193 14.90 -19.16 -23.94
CA ALA A 193 16.22 -18.90 -24.49
C ALA A 193 16.16 -18.39 -25.94
N THR A 194 15.05 -18.64 -26.64
CA THR A 194 14.81 -18.14 -28.00
C THR A 194 14.40 -16.67 -28.01
N ASP A 195 14.49 -16.04 -29.18
CA ASP A 195 14.04 -14.66 -29.42
C ASP A 195 12.51 -14.52 -29.47
N ASP A 196 11.78 -15.61 -29.26
CA ASP A 196 10.33 -15.63 -29.23
C ASP A 196 9.83 -14.98 -27.93
N VAL A 197 9.34 -13.75 -28.08
CA VAL A 197 8.64 -13.03 -27.03
C VAL A 197 7.16 -12.91 -27.37
N ASP A 198 6.30 -13.15 -26.38
CA ASP A 198 4.86 -13.20 -26.57
C ASP A 198 4.14 -12.75 -25.29
N TYR A 199 2.92 -12.26 -25.45
CA TYR A 199 2.01 -11.95 -24.36
C TYR A 199 0.59 -12.32 -24.78
N LYS A 200 0.06 -13.37 -24.16
CA LYS A 200 -1.35 -13.77 -24.27
C LYS A 200 -2.13 -13.49 -22.99
N LEU A 201 -3.31 -12.92 -23.14
CA LEU A 201 -4.29 -12.74 -22.07
C LEU A 201 -5.52 -13.57 -22.40
N THR A 202 -5.82 -14.55 -21.56
CA THR A 202 -7.00 -15.40 -21.71
C THR A 202 -7.94 -15.14 -20.54
N THR A 203 -9.24 -15.13 -20.81
CA THR A 203 -10.24 -15.02 -19.74
C THR A 203 -10.93 -16.35 -19.56
N TRP A 204 -11.29 -16.66 -18.32
CA TRP A 204 -12.00 -17.88 -17.97
C TRP A 204 -13.17 -17.54 -17.04
N ARG A 205 -14.04 -18.51 -16.79
CA ARG A 205 -15.25 -18.34 -15.99
C ARG A 205 -15.25 -19.31 -14.81
N ASP A 206 -15.46 -18.79 -13.62
CA ASP A 206 -15.63 -19.57 -12.40
C ASP A 206 -17.06 -19.47 -11.89
N TYR A 207 -17.70 -20.61 -11.72
CA TYR A 207 -19.04 -20.71 -11.14
C TYR A 207 -19.01 -20.91 -9.62
N THR A 208 -17.84 -21.22 -9.05
CA THR A 208 -17.68 -21.54 -7.63
C THR A 208 -17.56 -20.29 -6.76
N VAL A 209 -16.96 -19.21 -7.27
CA VAL A 209 -16.68 -17.97 -6.52
C VAL A 209 -17.93 -17.37 -5.86
N TYR A 210 -19.08 -17.44 -6.53
CA TYR A 210 -20.34 -16.92 -5.99
C TYR A 210 -21.19 -17.99 -5.28
N HIS A 211 -20.72 -19.23 -5.19
CA HIS A 211 -21.39 -20.36 -4.52
C HIS A 211 -22.90 -20.46 -4.83
N GLY A 212 -23.31 -20.18 -6.08
CA GLY A 212 -24.72 -20.22 -6.49
C GLY A 212 -25.62 -19.11 -5.92
N ARG A 213 -25.10 -18.17 -5.11
CA ARG A 213 -25.88 -17.03 -4.57
C ARG A 213 -26.40 -16.09 -5.64
N TYR A 214 -25.70 -16.01 -6.77
CA TYR A 214 -26.11 -15.28 -7.95
C TYR A 214 -26.39 -16.29 -9.06
N GLN A 215 -27.64 -16.75 -9.15
CA GLN A 215 -28.08 -17.80 -10.08
C GLN A 215 -27.68 -17.44 -11.53
N GLY A 216 -26.79 -18.24 -12.12
CA GLY A 216 -26.35 -18.11 -13.51
C GLY A 216 -25.16 -17.17 -13.76
N TRP A 217 -24.64 -16.48 -12.75
CA TRP A 217 -23.52 -15.54 -12.92
C TRP A 217 -22.19 -16.24 -12.65
N ALA A 218 -21.33 -16.30 -13.67
CA ALA A 218 -19.96 -16.74 -13.50
C ALA A 218 -19.06 -15.54 -13.18
N ALA A 219 -18.20 -15.69 -12.18
CA ALA A 219 -17.10 -14.76 -11.96
C ALA A 219 -16.11 -14.88 -13.11
N LYS A 220 -15.70 -13.75 -13.69
CA LYS A 220 -14.65 -13.75 -14.72
C LYS A 220 -13.29 -13.82 -14.04
N GLY A 221 -12.42 -14.69 -14.53
CA GLY A 221 -11.02 -14.74 -14.19
C GLY A 221 -10.15 -14.39 -15.40
N ASP A 222 -8.92 -13.98 -15.13
CA ASP A 222 -7.94 -13.63 -16.16
C ASP A 222 -6.63 -14.39 -15.96
N LYS A 223 -6.03 -14.81 -17.07
CA LYS A 223 -4.79 -15.58 -17.11
C LYS A 223 -3.82 -14.94 -18.08
N HIS A 224 -2.73 -14.45 -17.52
CA HIS A 224 -1.66 -13.75 -18.20
C HIS A 224 -0.52 -14.73 -18.49
N ALA A 225 -0.25 -14.99 -19.76
CA ALA A 225 0.88 -15.80 -20.21
C ALA A 225 1.90 -14.88 -20.91
N ILE A 226 3.06 -14.70 -20.31
CA ILE A 226 4.12 -13.82 -20.82
C ILE A 226 5.37 -14.66 -21.08
N THR A 227 5.95 -14.50 -22.27
CA THR A 227 7.23 -15.10 -22.64
C THR A 227 8.24 -14.00 -22.93
N VAL A 228 9.36 -14.02 -22.23
CA VAL A 228 10.49 -13.07 -22.42
C VAL A 228 11.83 -13.80 -22.33
N ARG A 229 12.91 -13.15 -22.74
CA ARG A 229 14.26 -13.69 -22.58
C ARG A 229 14.74 -13.68 -21.12
N PRO A 230 15.62 -14.61 -20.69
CA PRO A 230 16.22 -14.63 -19.36
C PRO A 230 16.97 -13.34 -18.98
N ASP A 231 17.56 -12.66 -19.96
CA ASP A 231 18.33 -11.41 -19.82
C ASP A 231 17.49 -10.14 -20.00
N TRP A 232 16.15 -10.28 -20.09
CA TRP A 232 15.20 -9.19 -20.30
C TRP A 232 15.46 -7.96 -19.40
N LYS A 233 15.64 -8.19 -18.10
CA LYS A 233 15.84 -7.11 -17.13
C LYS A 233 17.09 -6.29 -17.45
N THR A 234 18.19 -6.97 -17.79
CA THR A 234 19.46 -6.35 -18.13
C THR A 234 19.32 -5.49 -19.39
N ARG A 235 18.72 -6.03 -20.45
CA ARG A 235 18.50 -5.32 -21.72
C ARG A 235 17.67 -4.06 -21.55
N VAL A 236 16.55 -4.19 -20.85
CA VAL A 236 15.66 -3.07 -20.56
C VAL A 236 16.37 -2.00 -19.73
N THR A 237 17.16 -2.38 -18.72
CA THR A 237 17.90 -1.45 -17.88
C THR A 237 19.00 -0.73 -18.67
N GLN A 238 19.76 -1.43 -19.50
CA GLN A 238 20.77 -0.84 -20.40
C GLN A 238 20.13 0.16 -21.37
N ALA A 239 18.93 -0.16 -21.88
CA ALA A 239 18.15 0.74 -22.71
C ALA A 239 17.54 1.94 -21.96
N GLY A 240 17.79 2.09 -20.64
CA GLY A 240 17.30 3.19 -19.82
C GLY A 240 15.82 3.11 -19.46
N CYS A 241 15.17 1.97 -19.70
CA CYS A 241 13.73 1.82 -19.52
C CYS A 241 13.41 1.35 -18.09
N LYS A 242 13.24 2.30 -17.16
CA LYS A 242 13.05 1.97 -15.73
C LYS A 242 11.86 1.00 -15.52
N GLY A 243 12.17 -0.19 -15.02
CA GLY A 243 11.18 -1.20 -14.64
C GLY A 243 10.48 -1.88 -15.81
N GLY A 244 11.06 -1.94 -17.02
CA GLY A 244 10.42 -2.64 -18.14
C GLY A 244 9.49 -1.78 -18.96
N LEU A 245 9.45 -0.47 -18.70
CA LEU A 245 8.39 0.40 -19.21
C LEU A 245 8.94 1.48 -20.13
N LEU A 246 8.20 1.70 -21.21
CA LEU A 246 8.39 2.84 -22.10
C LEU A 246 7.03 3.53 -22.25
N LYS A 247 6.84 4.64 -21.52
CA LYS A 247 5.51 5.27 -21.33
C LYS A 247 4.52 4.27 -20.73
N ALA A 248 3.34 4.11 -21.32
CA ALA A 248 2.30 3.15 -20.90
C ALA A 248 2.43 1.79 -21.62
N ARG A 249 3.65 1.38 -21.96
CA ARG A 249 3.93 0.14 -22.70
C ARG A 249 4.94 -0.70 -21.95
N MET A 250 4.73 -2.00 -21.93
CA MET A 250 5.66 -2.96 -21.36
C MET A 250 6.58 -3.47 -22.48
N LEU A 251 7.89 -3.34 -22.31
CA LEU A 251 8.86 -3.91 -23.24
C LEU A 251 8.93 -5.43 -23.00
N LEU A 252 8.81 -6.21 -24.06
CA LEU A 252 8.97 -7.67 -24.06
C LEU A 252 10.37 -8.09 -24.53
N ASN A 253 10.92 -7.36 -25.51
CA ASN A 253 12.31 -7.48 -25.95
C ASN A 253 12.86 -6.10 -26.33
N VAL A 254 14.15 -5.91 -26.14
CA VAL A 254 14.89 -4.72 -26.53
C VAL A 254 16.25 -5.13 -27.07
N GLU A 255 16.58 -4.66 -28.26
CA GLU A 255 17.81 -4.95 -28.97
C GLU A 255 18.48 -3.64 -29.39
N PRO A 256 19.77 -3.43 -29.07
CA PRO A 256 20.51 -2.30 -29.60
C PRO A 256 20.70 -2.48 -31.11
N VAL A 257 20.41 -1.43 -31.88
CA VAL A 257 20.61 -1.42 -33.34
C VAL A 257 21.89 -0.66 -33.67
N SER A 258 22.03 0.53 -33.09
CA SER A 258 23.18 1.41 -33.31
C SER A 258 23.31 2.32 -32.10
N ALA A 259 24.54 2.60 -31.69
CA ALA A 259 24.85 3.57 -30.66
C ALA A 259 25.83 4.59 -31.23
N CYS A 260 25.61 5.87 -30.92
CA CYS A 260 26.60 6.89 -31.26
C CYS A 260 27.88 6.64 -30.44
N THR A 261 29.04 6.70 -31.11
CA THR A 261 30.37 6.55 -30.49
C THR A 261 30.59 7.49 -29.30
N GLN A 262 29.94 8.66 -29.30
CA GLN A 262 30.03 9.65 -28.23
C GLN A 262 28.96 9.48 -27.12
N GLY A 263 28.12 8.44 -27.18
CA GLY A 263 27.10 8.14 -26.16
C GLY A 263 25.97 9.18 -26.06
N THR A 264 25.79 10.02 -27.09
CA THR A 264 24.77 11.09 -27.10
C THR A 264 23.38 10.54 -27.41
N TRP A 265 23.29 9.46 -28.18
CA TRP A 265 22.06 8.75 -28.48
C TRP A 265 22.31 7.26 -28.72
N ALA A 266 21.27 6.45 -28.52
CA ALA A 266 21.25 5.04 -28.87
C ALA A 266 19.89 4.65 -29.45
N LEU A 267 19.93 3.86 -30.53
CA LEU A 267 18.79 3.35 -31.26
C LEU A 267 18.50 1.91 -30.83
N TYR A 268 17.27 1.63 -30.46
CA TYR A 268 16.83 0.31 -30.03
C TYR A 268 15.65 -0.19 -30.85
N ARG A 269 15.73 -1.45 -31.30
CA ARG A 269 14.57 -2.21 -31.76
C ARG A 269 13.88 -2.81 -30.54
N ALA A 270 12.56 -2.76 -30.51
CA ALA A 270 11.79 -3.24 -29.38
C ALA A 270 10.53 -3.97 -29.81
N VAL A 271 10.21 -5.01 -29.06
CA VAL A 271 8.89 -5.63 -29.04
C VAL A 271 8.22 -5.20 -27.74
N TYR A 272 7.02 -4.65 -27.81
CA TYR A 272 6.31 -4.16 -26.64
C TYR A 272 4.85 -4.56 -26.65
N ALA A 273 4.30 -4.74 -25.46
CA ALA A 273 2.89 -4.99 -25.23
C ALA A 273 2.22 -3.71 -24.72
N GLU A 274 1.06 -3.41 -25.28
CA GLU A 274 0.19 -2.33 -24.81
C GLU A 274 -1.23 -2.83 -24.58
N ARG A 275 -1.93 -2.12 -23.69
CA ARG A 275 -3.30 -2.44 -23.32
C ARG A 275 -4.26 -2.06 -24.45
N GLY A 276 -5.02 -3.02 -24.93
CA GLY A 276 -6.15 -2.81 -25.83
C GLY A 276 -7.45 -2.47 -25.08
N ARG A 277 -8.60 -2.63 -25.76
CA ARG A 277 -9.91 -2.45 -25.11
C ARG A 277 -10.21 -3.65 -24.19
N GLY A 278 -10.59 -3.38 -22.94
CA GLY A 278 -10.94 -4.42 -21.98
C GLY A 278 -9.73 -5.28 -21.56
N TYR A 279 -9.82 -6.60 -21.76
CA TYR A 279 -8.75 -7.58 -21.48
C TYR A 279 -8.02 -8.01 -22.77
N GLN A 280 -7.83 -7.08 -23.71
CA GLN A 280 -7.04 -7.30 -24.91
C GLN A 280 -5.61 -6.80 -24.72
N VAL A 281 -4.66 -7.53 -25.30
CA VAL A 281 -3.24 -7.18 -25.34
C VAL A 281 -2.83 -7.03 -26.79
N HIS A 282 -2.23 -5.90 -27.14
CA HIS A 282 -1.63 -5.70 -28.46
C HIS A 282 -0.12 -5.80 -28.33
N ILE A 283 0.47 -6.71 -29.10
CA ILE A 283 1.92 -6.81 -29.23
C ILE A 283 2.30 -6.07 -30.50
N LYS A 284 3.24 -5.14 -30.38
CA LYS A 284 3.75 -4.34 -31.48
C LYS A 284 5.27 -4.39 -31.50
N ARG A 285 5.81 -4.18 -32.70
CA ARG A 285 7.24 -3.98 -32.93
C ARG A 285 7.47 -2.51 -33.26
N GLY A 286 8.59 -1.97 -32.85
CA GLY A 286 8.95 -0.60 -33.16
C GLY A 286 10.38 -0.27 -32.79
N ILE A 287 10.75 0.98 -33.04
CA ILE A 287 12.08 1.49 -32.78
C ILE A 287 11.94 2.71 -31.87
N PHE A 288 12.83 2.82 -30.88
CA PHE A 288 12.93 4.03 -30.07
C PHE A 288 14.36 4.52 -29.98
N ILE A 289 14.47 5.83 -29.80
CA ILE A 289 15.75 6.50 -29.59
C ILE A 289 15.80 6.96 -28.14
N ARG A 290 16.88 6.59 -27.46
CA ARG A 290 17.28 7.18 -26.19
C ARG A 290 18.25 8.31 -26.48
N PHE A 291 17.99 9.49 -25.91
CA PHE A 291 18.91 10.62 -25.92
C PHE A 291 19.53 10.80 -24.53
N GLY A 292 20.81 11.20 -24.49
CA GLY A 292 21.54 11.54 -23.26
C GLY A 292 22.57 10.49 -22.83
N ARG A 293 23.53 10.92 -21.99
CA ARG A 293 24.58 10.06 -21.42
C ARG A 293 23.97 8.92 -20.60
N TYR A 294 24.70 7.81 -20.53
CA TYR A 294 24.29 6.57 -19.85
C TYR A 294 23.83 6.80 -18.40
N ASP A 295 24.34 7.84 -17.74
CA ASP A 295 24.18 8.10 -16.30
C ASP A 295 23.13 9.19 -15.96
N SER A 296 22.51 9.82 -16.96
CA SER A 296 21.54 10.88 -16.74
C SER A 296 20.13 10.33 -16.51
N THR A 297 19.51 10.73 -15.39
CA THR A 297 18.09 10.46 -15.07
C THR A 297 17.13 11.21 -15.99
N ASP A 298 17.61 12.23 -16.73
CA ASP A 298 16.84 13.01 -17.71
C ASP A 298 17.04 12.45 -19.12
N CYS A 299 16.47 11.26 -19.36
CA CYS A 299 16.40 10.67 -20.68
C CYS A 299 15.03 10.93 -21.33
N SER A 300 14.97 11.89 -22.26
CA SER A 300 13.79 12.02 -23.11
C SER A 300 13.77 10.86 -24.11
N THR A 301 12.82 9.94 -23.96
CA THR A 301 12.67 8.81 -24.89
C THR A 301 11.52 9.08 -25.86
N LYS A 302 11.81 9.11 -27.16
CA LYS A 302 10.78 9.21 -28.21
C LYS A 302 10.62 7.85 -28.87
N LEU A 303 9.48 7.20 -28.60
CA LEU A 303 9.04 5.98 -29.28
C LEU A 303 8.24 6.37 -30.52
N ARG A 304 8.56 5.77 -31.66
CA ARG A 304 7.76 5.91 -32.89
C ARG A 304 7.26 4.53 -33.30
N GLU A 305 6.00 4.48 -33.72
CA GLU A 305 5.36 3.26 -34.21
C GLU A 305 5.70 3.06 -35.69
N GLY A 306 6.03 1.82 -36.05
CA GLY A 306 6.39 1.42 -37.42
C GLY A 306 7.77 0.76 -37.51
N GLU A 307 7.90 -0.19 -38.45
CA GLU A 307 9.15 -0.90 -38.78
C GLU A 307 10.07 -0.09 -39.72
N ASP A 308 9.67 1.12 -40.08
CA ASP A 308 10.31 1.92 -41.12
C ASP A 308 11.59 2.60 -40.59
N PHE A 309 12.67 1.82 -40.48
CA PHE A 309 14.00 2.23 -40.02
C PHE A 309 14.45 3.54 -40.68
N THR A 310 14.19 3.69 -41.98
CA THR A 310 14.51 4.86 -42.79
C THR A 310 13.87 6.14 -42.23
N LYS A 311 12.64 6.07 -41.73
CA LYS A 311 11.96 7.23 -41.12
C LYS A 311 12.50 7.57 -39.74
N ALA A 312 12.92 6.57 -38.97
CA ALA A 312 13.56 6.77 -37.67
C ALA A 312 14.95 7.40 -37.85
N TYR A 313 15.72 6.91 -38.83
CA TYR A 313 17.04 7.41 -39.18
C TYR A 313 16.98 8.84 -39.74
N LYS A 314 16.10 9.12 -40.71
CA LYS A 314 15.87 10.50 -41.22
C LYS A 314 15.45 11.49 -40.12
N MET A 315 14.81 11.01 -39.06
CA MET A 315 14.47 11.82 -37.89
C MET A 315 15.66 12.06 -36.98
N LEU A 316 16.46 11.02 -36.74
CA LEU A 316 17.69 11.12 -35.97
C LEU A 316 18.64 12.09 -36.66
N ASP A 317 18.84 11.92 -37.97
CA ASP A 317 19.62 12.82 -38.83
C ASP A 317 19.09 14.27 -38.77
N ARG A 318 17.77 14.48 -38.91
CA ARG A 318 17.16 15.82 -38.70
C ARG A 318 17.39 16.39 -37.31
N PHE A 319 17.31 15.57 -36.25
CA PHE A 319 17.50 16.02 -34.88
C PHE A 319 18.96 16.38 -34.60
N VAL A 320 19.89 15.55 -35.08
CA VAL A 320 21.34 15.79 -35.00
C VAL A 320 21.68 17.06 -35.79
N ARG A 321 21.29 17.17 -37.06
CA ARG A 321 21.51 18.38 -37.88
C ARG A 321 20.84 19.63 -37.30
N GLY A 322 19.64 19.50 -36.74
CA GLY A 322 18.89 20.61 -36.13
C GLY A 322 19.52 21.11 -34.82
N LYS A 323 20.17 20.23 -34.05
CA LYS A 323 20.97 20.64 -32.88
C LYS A 323 22.31 21.24 -33.28
N VAL A 324 22.99 20.69 -34.30
CA VAL A 324 24.24 21.27 -34.84
C VAL A 324 24.00 22.69 -35.35
N LYS A 325 22.89 22.97 -36.03
CA LYS A 325 22.53 24.34 -36.45
C LYS A 325 22.25 25.33 -35.31
N LYS A 326 21.86 24.85 -34.12
CA LYS A 326 21.69 25.70 -32.92
C LYS A 326 22.99 25.91 -32.15
N VAL A 327 24.04 25.15 -32.48
CA VAL A 327 25.41 25.32 -32.01
C VAL A 327 26.25 25.88 -33.15
N ALA A 328 25.72 26.86 -33.89
CA ALA A 328 26.52 27.72 -34.73
C ALA A 328 27.19 28.77 -33.82
N THR A 329 28.49 28.57 -33.62
CA THR A 329 29.45 29.32 -32.80
C THR A 329 29.55 30.81 -33.21
N PRO A 330 29.88 31.73 -32.28
CA PRO A 330 30.58 32.96 -32.65
C PRO A 330 32.05 32.63 -32.99
N GLY A 331 32.47 32.95 -34.21
CA GLY A 331 33.88 33.17 -34.57
C GLY A 331 34.71 31.96 -35.01
N PRO A 332 35.65 32.15 -35.98
CA PRO A 332 36.38 31.07 -36.61
C PRO A 332 37.60 30.69 -35.76
N SER A 333 37.74 29.40 -35.46
CA SER A 333 39.05 28.82 -35.19
C SER A 333 39.12 27.44 -35.84
N ASN A 334 40.19 27.28 -36.61
CA ASN A 334 40.52 26.12 -37.42
C ASN A 334 40.51 24.85 -36.57
N LEU A 335 39.76 23.82 -36.98
CA LEU A 335 40.07 22.42 -36.70
C LEU A 335 39.25 21.52 -37.64
N ALA A 336 40.00 20.92 -38.56
CA ALA A 336 39.79 19.71 -39.35
C ALA A 336 38.36 19.25 -39.69
N GLN A 337 38.15 19.23 -40.99
CA GLN A 337 37.03 18.71 -41.75
C GLN A 337 37.36 17.27 -42.17
N GLU A 338 37.10 16.27 -41.31
CA GLU A 338 37.22 14.81 -41.57
C GLU A 338 36.21 14.13 -40.62
N ASP A 339 35.25 13.25 -40.97
CA ASP A 339 35.00 12.37 -42.10
C ASP A 339 33.50 12.37 -42.45
N PHE A 340 33.17 12.64 -43.71
CA PHE A 340 31.88 12.26 -44.31
C PHE A 340 32.21 11.18 -45.34
N MET A 341 31.73 9.95 -45.12
CA MET A 341 31.82 8.88 -46.12
C MET A 341 31.15 9.34 -47.42
N PRO A 342 31.78 9.12 -48.59
CA PRO A 342 31.16 9.41 -49.89
C PRO A 342 29.94 8.51 -50.12
N GLU A 343 29.03 9.00 -50.95
CA GLU A 343 27.69 8.45 -51.22
C GLU A 343 27.70 7.15 -52.06
N GLU A 344 28.86 6.51 -52.26
CA GLU A 344 29.05 5.36 -53.15
C GLU A 344 29.03 3.99 -52.43
N ASP A 345 29.09 3.93 -51.09
CA ASP A 345 29.13 2.67 -50.33
C ASP A 345 27.75 2.09 -49.95
N TRP A 346 26.64 2.66 -50.46
CA TRP A 346 25.28 2.22 -50.09
C TRP A 346 24.88 0.87 -50.71
N GLU A 347 25.52 0.42 -51.80
CA GLU A 347 25.16 -0.83 -52.47
C GLU A 347 25.72 -2.08 -51.76
N ALA A 348 26.82 -1.94 -51.01
CA ALA A 348 27.53 -3.07 -50.38
C ALA A 348 26.83 -3.69 -49.15
N LEU A 349 25.78 -3.05 -48.60
CA LEU A 349 25.04 -3.56 -47.44
C LEU A 349 23.74 -4.30 -47.80
N SER A 350 23.44 -4.45 -49.10
CA SER A 350 22.28 -5.21 -49.58
C SER A 350 22.57 -6.68 -49.90
N GLU A 351 23.84 -7.09 -49.94
CA GLU A 351 24.26 -8.44 -50.36
C GLU A 351 24.53 -9.43 -49.21
N PHE A 352 24.29 -9.04 -47.96
CA PHE A 352 24.34 -9.97 -46.83
C PHE A 352 22.96 -10.08 -46.18
N SER A 353 22.09 -10.87 -46.82
CA SER A 353 20.81 -11.36 -46.26
C SER A 353 20.92 -12.80 -45.81
#